data_AF-A0A960TAI6-F1
#
_entry.id   AF-A0A960TAI6-F1
#
_cell.length_a   1.000
_cell.length_b   1.000
_cell.length_c   1.000
_cell.angle_alpha   90.00
_cell.angle_beta   90.00
_cell.angle_gamma   90.00
#
_symmetry.space_group_name_H-M   'P 1'
#
loop_
_entity.id
_entity.type
_entity.pdbx_description
1 polymer ?
#
loop_
_entity_poly.entity_id
_entity_poly.type
_entity_poly.pdbx_seq_one_letter_code
_entity_poly.pdbx_strand_id
1 'polypeptide(L)'
;MNQTNISRYAIRGTQIARFIILAFLIVLILVSFEALTALQNLVNILATAIFGFYTLVFEIYSRRKPDCGGVSRLLSYLDILVLGLAHSGIFLDNAKITALMLPQAPFYLIYAIFVAAAALNLEKRYHVLRIGALATLMVSAAQVAAYFLGVQFTTEEIDLESPGTASLNMSVSMPLYFITLTAVMHRLTGVVYSLLNESQREKDAAHARKDQLEEARERMDATASAIRGAVSGMGSFVESFNDEMQGQASAFEEISATMEELSSTSEKSAELVSNQYRRIDNMSQDNKTLERLLGEVNES
;
A
#
# COMPACT_ATOMS: atom_id res chain seq x y z
N MET A 1 -4.85 -2.44 -5.42
CA MET A 1 -6.17 -3.13 -5.29
C MET A 1 -7.06 -2.48 -6.34
N ASN A 2 -7.48 -3.19 -7.40
CA ASN A 2 -8.16 -2.53 -8.52
C ASN A 2 -9.45 -1.85 -8.07
N GLN A 3 -9.77 -0.67 -8.64
CA GLN A 3 -11.02 0.07 -8.38
C GLN A 3 -12.27 -0.82 -8.51
N THR A 4 -12.21 -1.84 -9.38
CA THR A 4 -13.24 -2.86 -9.58
C THR A 4 -13.52 -3.77 -8.38
N ASN A 5 -12.60 -3.88 -7.41
CA ASN A 5 -12.83 -4.65 -6.18
C ASN A 5 -13.56 -3.81 -5.13
N ILE A 6 -13.18 -2.54 -4.97
CA ILE A 6 -13.81 -1.62 -4.00
C ILE A 6 -15.28 -1.39 -4.39
N SER A 7 -15.56 -1.22 -5.68
CA SER A 7 -16.92 -1.05 -6.19
C SER A 7 -17.81 -2.28 -5.90
N ARG A 8 -17.26 -3.49 -6.00
CA ARG A 8 -17.98 -4.74 -5.67
C ARG A 8 -18.33 -4.83 -4.19
N TYR A 9 -17.40 -4.49 -3.30
CA TYR A 9 -17.68 -4.50 -1.85
C TYR A 9 -18.73 -3.45 -1.49
N ALA A 10 -18.68 -2.27 -2.11
CA ALA A 10 -19.71 -1.24 -1.94
C ALA A 10 -21.09 -1.72 -2.41
N ILE A 11 -21.18 -2.32 -3.61
CA ILE A 11 -22.44 -2.87 -4.16
C ILE A 11 -23.00 -3.95 -3.23
N ARG A 12 -22.17 -4.88 -2.77
CA ARG A 12 -22.57 -5.93 -1.82
C ARG A 12 -23.04 -5.33 -0.49
N GLY A 13 -22.33 -4.34 0.04
CA GLY A 13 -22.73 -3.62 1.26
C GLY A 13 -24.11 -2.97 1.11
N THR A 14 -24.36 -2.24 0.01
CA THR A 14 -25.68 -1.67 -0.27
C THR A 14 -26.78 -2.73 -0.41
N GLN A 15 -26.47 -3.90 -0.95
CA GLN A 15 -27.44 -4.99 -1.06
C GLN A 15 -27.78 -5.63 0.28
N ILE A 16 -26.77 -5.87 1.13
CA ILE A 16 -27.00 -6.36 2.49
C ILE A 16 -27.90 -5.38 3.25
N ALA A 17 -27.65 -4.07 3.13
CA ALA A 17 -28.50 -3.05 3.73
C ALA A 17 -29.95 -3.14 3.22
N ARG A 18 -30.17 -3.31 1.91
CA ARG A 18 -31.53 -3.50 1.33
C ARG A 18 -32.24 -4.73 1.90
N PHE A 19 -31.54 -5.87 2.05
CA PHE A 19 -32.14 -7.06 2.65
C PHE A 19 -32.50 -6.86 4.13
N ILE A 20 -31.64 -6.20 4.91
CA ILE A 20 -31.92 -5.86 6.31
C ILE A 20 -33.14 -4.94 6.40
N ILE A 21 -33.21 -3.91 5.56
CA ILE A 21 -34.35 -2.97 5.52
C ILE A 21 -35.62 -3.68 5.06
N LEU A 22 -35.55 -4.58 4.08
CA LEU A 22 -36.70 -5.37 3.63
C LEU A 22 -37.26 -6.21 4.77
N ALA A 23 -36.40 -6.92 5.51
CA ALA A 23 -36.82 -7.69 6.67
C ALA A 23 -37.44 -6.79 7.75
N PHE A 24 -36.84 -5.63 8.00
CA PHE A 24 -37.36 -4.65 8.94
C PHE A 24 -38.72 -4.09 8.53
N LEU A 25 -38.93 -3.76 7.25
CA LEU A 25 -40.20 -3.28 6.72
C LEU A 25 -41.31 -4.34 6.82
N ILE A 26 -40.99 -5.60 6.56
CA ILE A 26 -41.96 -6.71 6.72
C ILE A 26 -42.38 -6.82 8.18
N VAL A 27 -41.43 -6.80 9.12
CA VAL A 27 -41.73 -6.85 10.56
C VAL A 27 -42.54 -5.63 10.99
N LEU A 28 -42.19 -4.43 10.51
CA LEU A 28 -42.90 -3.19 10.82
C LEU A 28 -44.37 -3.27 10.37
N ILE A 29 -44.62 -3.77 9.15
CA ILE A 29 -45.99 -3.96 8.65
C ILE A 29 -46.76 -4.96 9.52
N LEU A 30 -46.14 -6.07 9.90
CA LEU A 30 -46.79 -7.09 10.74
C LEU A 30 -47.16 -6.53 12.13
N VAL A 31 -46.25 -5.75 12.74
CA VAL A 31 -46.48 -5.14 14.06
C VAL A 31 -47.54 -4.04 13.99
N SER A 32 -47.56 -3.26 12.91
CA SER A 32 -48.48 -2.14 12.75
C SER A 32 -49.79 -2.49 12.03
N PHE A 33 -50.01 -3.76 11.68
CA PHE A 33 -51.13 -4.16 10.82
C PHE A 33 -52.50 -3.81 11.40
N GLU A 34 -52.70 -4.02 12.70
CA GLU A 34 -53.95 -3.71 13.39
C GLU A 34 -54.12 -2.22 13.71
N ALA A 35 -53.01 -1.46 13.73
CA ALA A 35 -53.00 -0.05 14.07
C ALA A 35 -53.24 0.88 12.87
N LEU A 36 -53.08 0.38 11.65
CA LEU A 36 -53.17 1.14 10.41
C LEU A 36 -54.50 0.90 9.69
N THR A 37 -54.97 1.88 8.92
CA THR A 37 -56.16 1.69 8.08
C THR A 37 -55.89 0.75 6.91
N ALA A 38 -56.95 0.13 6.37
CA ALA A 38 -56.84 -0.80 5.24
C ALA A 38 -56.11 -0.17 4.03
N LEU A 39 -56.33 1.12 3.79
CA LEU A 39 -55.68 1.86 2.72
C LEU A 39 -54.17 2.09 3.00
N GLN A 40 -53.81 2.44 4.23
CA GLN A 40 -52.41 2.57 4.66
C GLN A 40 -51.65 1.25 4.56
N ASN A 41 -52.26 0.16 5.03
CA ASN A 41 -51.71 -1.19 4.91
C ASN A 41 -51.51 -1.58 3.45
N LEU A 42 -52.48 -1.29 2.57
CA LEU A 42 -52.36 -1.57 1.14
C LEU A 42 -51.15 -0.84 0.52
N VAL A 43 -50.98 0.45 0.82
CA VAL A 43 -49.85 1.23 0.29
C VAL A 43 -48.51 0.74 0.84
N ASN A 44 -48.43 0.43 2.13
CA ASN A 44 -47.21 -0.09 2.76
C ASN A 44 -46.83 -1.48 2.22
N ILE A 45 -47.81 -2.38 2.05
CA ILE A 45 -47.62 -3.71 1.46
C ILE A 45 -47.17 -3.57 0.00
N LEU A 46 -47.81 -2.69 -0.78
CA LEU A 46 -47.45 -2.47 -2.18
C LEU A 46 -46.04 -1.90 -2.31
N ALA A 47 -45.68 -0.88 -1.53
CA ALA A 47 -44.35 -0.30 -1.53
C ALA A 47 -43.28 -1.33 -1.11
N THR A 48 -43.56 -2.13 -0.07
CA THR A 48 -42.65 -3.19 0.39
C THR A 48 -42.52 -4.33 -0.63
N ALA A 49 -43.61 -4.68 -1.33
CA ALA A 49 -43.58 -5.67 -2.41
C ALA A 49 -42.75 -5.18 -3.60
N ILE A 50 -42.90 -3.91 -4.00
CA ILE A 50 -42.06 -3.29 -5.04
C ILE A 50 -40.59 -3.30 -4.59
N PHE A 51 -40.32 -2.87 -3.35
CA PHE A 51 -38.98 -2.87 -2.75
C PHE A 51 -38.33 -4.26 -2.77
N GLY A 52 -39.07 -5.27 -2.31
CA GLY A 52 -38.61 -6.66 -2.30
C GLY A 52 -38.39 -7.21 -3.71
N PHE A 53 -39.29 -6.92 -4.64
CA PHE A 53 -39.20 -7.41 -6.02
C PHE A 53 -37.93 -6.93 -6.70
N TYR A 54 -37.66 -5.63 -6.73
CA TYR A 54 -36.45 -5.14 -7.39
C TYR A 54 -35.17 -5.53 -6.64
N THR A 55 -35.23 -5.68 -5.31
CA THR A 55 -34.08 -6.12 -4.51
C THR A 55 -33.70 -7.56 -4.87
N LEU A 56 -34.68 -8.45 -4.98
CA LEU A 56 -34.47 -9.83 -5.41
C LEU A 56 -34.00 -9.93 -6.87
N VAL A 57 -34.63 -9.18 -7.77
CA VAL A 57 -34.22 -9.13 -9.19
C VAL A 57 -32.77 -8.65 -9.31
N PHE A 58 -32.39 -7.62 -8.55
CA PHE A 58 -31.01 -7.15 -8.56
C PHE A 58 -30.04 -8.17 -7.95
N GLU A 59 -30.40 -8.87 -6.86
CA GLU A 59 -29.53 -9.91 -6.29
C GLU A 59 -29.25 -11.01 -7.33
N ILE A 60 -30.28 -11.50 -8.03
CA ILE A 60 -30.13 -12.48 -9.11
C ILE A 60 -29.27 -11.92 -10.26
N TYR A 61 -29.50 -10.66 -10.64
CA TYR A 61 -28.76 -10.00 -11.72
C TYR A 61 -27.27 -9.78 -11.35
N SER A 62 -27.00 -9.36 -10.12
CA SER A 62 -25.65 -9.06 -9.61
C SER A 62 -24.77 -10.32 -9.51
N ARG A 63 -25.38 -11.49 -9.29
CA ARG A 63 -24.68 -12.79 -9.35
C ARG A 63 -24.21 -13.14 -10.76
N ARG A 64 -24.92 -12.69 -11.80
CA ARG A 64 -24.57 -12.94 -13.21
C ARG A 64 -23.61 -11.88 -13.77
N LYS A 65 -23.71 -10.64 -13.32
CA LYS A 65 -22.83 -9.52 -13.73
C LYS A 65 -22.33 -8.76 -12.50
N PRO A 66 -21.11 -9.03 -12.01
CA PRO A 66 -20.60 -8.41 -10.78
C PRO A 66 -20.26 -6.92 -10.90
N ASP A 67 -20.16 -6.36 -12.12
CA ASP A 67 -19.72 -4.98 -12.35
C ASP A 67 -20.89 -3.99 -12.60
N CYS A 68 -21.96 -4.13 -11.82
CA CYS A 68 -23.22 -3.37 -12.03
C CYS A 68 -23.34 -2.09 -11.18
N GLY A 69 -22.25 -1.33 -11.03
CA GLY A 69 -22.23 -0.10 -10.24
C GLY A 69 -23.23 0.96 -10.74
N GLY A 70 -23.47 1.04 -12.05
CA GLY A 70 -24.49 1.92 -12.64
C GLY A 70 -25.91 1.60 -12.15
N VAL A 71 -26.28 0.32 -12.19
CA VAL A 71 -27.61 -0.14 -11.81
C VAL A 71 -27.83 0.00 -10.30
N SER A 72 -26.84 -0.34 -9.47
CA SER A 72 -26.94 -0.16 -8.00
C SER A 72 -27.22 1.30 -7.61
N ARG A 73 -26.58 2.26 -8.31
CA ARG A 73 -26.83 3.70 -8.10
C ARG A 73 -28.23 4.12 -8.53
N LEU A 74 -28.74 3.59 -9.64
CA LEU A 74 -30.11 3.86 -10.07
C LEU A 74 -31.12 3.35 -9.01
N LEU A 75 -30.87 2.15 -8.48
CA LEU A 75 -31.67 1.57 -7.41
C LEU A 75 -31.65 2.40 -6.13
N SER A 76 -30.55 3.09 -5.80
CA SER A 76 -30.53 3.99 -4.65
C SER A 76 -31.51 5.16 -4.77
N TYR A 77 -31.82 5.62 -5.99
CA TYR A 77 -32.90 6.60 -6.20
C TYR A 77 -34.28 5.96 -6.00
N LEU A 78 -34.47 4.74 -6.50
CA LEU A 78 -35.70 3.97 -6.29
C LEU A 78 -35.94 3.67 -4.80
N ASP A 79 -34.89 3.38 -4.03
CA ASP A 79 -34.98 3.14 -2.58
C ASP A 79 -35.66 4.32 -1.85
N ILE A 80 -35.22 5.55 -2.14
CA ILE A 80 -35.81 6.77 -1.56
C ILE A 80 -37.22 7.03 -2.09
N LEU A 81 -37.48 6.79 -3.37
CA LEU A 81 -38.80 7.01 -3.97
C LEU A 81 -39.85 6.02 -3.45
N VAL A 82 -39.49 4.75 -3.31
CA VAL A 82 -40.38 3.71 -2.78
C VAL A 82 -40.64 3.92 -1.29
N LEU A 83 -39.63 4.35 -0.54
CA LEU A 83 -39.85 4.78 0.84
C LEU A 83 -40.74 6.03 0.91
N GLY A 84 -40.59 6.98 -0.02
CA GLY A 84 -41.48 8.13 -0.17
C GLY A 84 -42.92 7.72 -0.45
N LEU A 85 -43.12 6.72 -1.32
CA LEU A 85 -44.43 6.14 -1.60
C LEU A 85 -45.03 5.49 -0.34
N ALA A 86 -44.26 4.68 0.40
CA ALA A 86 -44.72 4.10 1.66
C ALA A 86 -45.09 5.20 2.68
N HIS A 87 -44.22 6.20 2.83
CA HIS A 87 -44.42 7.32 3.74
C HIS A 87 -45.66 8.16 3.35
N SER A 88 -45.98 8.25 2.05
CA SER A 88 -47.17 8.96 1.57
C SER A 88 -48.49 8.33 2.01
N GLY A 89 -48.49 7.04 2.37
CA GLY A 89 -49.66 6.35 2.93
C GLY A 89 -50.22 7.03 4.18
N ILE A 90 -49.37 7.72 4.95
CA ILE A 90 -49.77 8.46 6.17
C ILE A 90 -50.76 9.60 5.84
N PHE A 91 -50.70 10.18 4.64
CA PHE A 91 -51.54 11.32 4.24
C PHE A 91 -52.88 10.92 3.62
N LEU A 92 -53.16 9.62 3.48
CA LEU A 92 -54.41 9.14 2.88
C LEU A 92 -55.58 9.08 3.86
N ASP A 93 -55.37 9.53 5.10
CA ASP A 93 -56.34 9.45 6.18
C ASP A 93 -56.71 10.85 6.71
N ASN A 94 -57.40 10.89 7.84
CA ASN A 94 -57.78 12.11 8.52
C ASN A 94 -56.58 12.77 9.19
N ALA A 95 -56.57 14.11 9.23
CA ALA A 95 -55.53 14.93 9.84
C ALA A 95 -55.14 14.48 11.27
N LYS A 96 -56.09 13.95 12.04
CA LYS A 96 -55.85 13.41 13.40
C LYS A 96 -54.88 12.22 13.42
N ILE A 97 -55.07 11.27 12.51
CA ILE A 97 -54.22 10.06 12.43
C ILE A 97 -52.87 10.44 11.82
N THR A 98 -52.87 11.30 10.79
CA THR A 98 -51.66 11.83 10.17
C THR A 98 -50.77 12.55 11.20
N ALA A 99 -51.34 13.38 12.07
CA ALA A 99 -50.60 14.10 13.11
C ALA A 99 -49.91 13.16 14.13
N LEU A 100 -50.53 12.01 14.44
CA LEU A 100 -49.97 10.99 15.33
C LEU A 100 -48.86 10.15 14.67
N MET A 101 -48.94 9.98 13.35
CA MET A 101 -48.04 9.10 12.58
C MET A 101 -46.83 9.84 11.99
N LEU A 102 -46.97 11.14 11.72
CA LEU A 102 -45.91 12.01 11.22
C LEU A 102 -44.63 12.02 12.09
N PRO A 103 -44.71 11.92 13.43
CA PRO A 103 -43.55 11.84 14.31
C PRO A 103 -42.80 10.52 14.30
N GLN A 104 -43.32 9.47 13.65
CA GLN A 104 -42.83 8.13 13.89
C GLN A 104 -41.40 7.93 13.36
N ALA A 105 -40.51 7.59 14.29
CA ALA A 105 -39.08 7.38 14.06
C ALA A 105 -38.70 6.35 12.97
N PRO A 106 -39.45 5.26 12.69
CA PRO A 106 -39.02 4.22 11.75
C PRO A 106 -38.77 4.73 10.32
N PHE A 107 -39.63 5.60 9.77
CA PHE A 107 -39.43 6.11 8.40
C PHE A 107 -38.16 6.96 8.29
N TYR A 108 -37.96 7.89 9.22
CA TYR A 108 -36.77 8.73 9.26
C TYR A 108 -35.49 7.91 9.47
N LEU A 109 -35.54 6.87 10.30
CA LEU A 109 -34.41 5.95 10.47
C LEU A 109 -34.06 5.26 9.14
N ILE A 110 -35.04 4.76 8.39
CA ILE A 110 -34.79 4.08 7.11
C ILE A 110 -34.22 5.06 6.07
N TYR A 111 -34.75 6.30 6.00
CA TYR A 111 -34.14 7.34 5.14
C TYR A 111 -32.67 7.59 5.51
N ALA A 112 -32.35 7.66 6.81
CA ALA A 112 -30.97 7.86 7.27
C ALA A 112 -30.07 6.69 6.87
N ILE A 113 -30.55 5.44 6.97
CA ILE A 113 -29.81 4.26 6.52
C ILE A 113 -29.59 4.30 5.01
N PHE A 114 -30.57 4.72 4.19
CA PHE A 114 -30.35 4.83 2.74
C PHE A 114 -29.34 5.93 2.36
N VAL A 115 -29.35 7.07 3.05
CA VAL A 115 -28.33 8.11 2.86
C VAL A 115 -26.94 7.59 3.25
N ALA A 116 -26.83 6.86 4.36
CA ALA A 116 -25.58 6.22 4.79
C ALA A 116 -25.13 5.13 3.81
N ALA A 117 -26.05 4.31 3.29
CA ALA A 117 -25.77 3.29 2.29
C ALA A 117 -25.28 3.90 0.98
N ALA A 118 -25.83 5.07 0.58
CA ALA A 118 -25.31 5.81 -0.56
C ALA A 118 -23.87 6.32 -0.35
N ALA A 119 -23.45 6.56 0.90
CA ALA A 119 -22.09 6.94 1.24
C ALA A 119 -21.05 5.83 1.00
N LEU A 120 -21.49 4.56 0.98
CA LEU A 120 -20.65 3.41 0.62
C LEU A 120 -20.28 3.39 -0.86
N ASN A 121 -21.03 4.08 -1.73
CA ASN A 121 -20.70 4.22 -3.15
C ASN A 121 -19.58 5.26 -3.35
N LEU A 122 -18.37 4.90 -2.91
CA LEU A 122 -17.17 5.73 -2.83
C LEU A 122 -16.71 6.35 -4.16
N GLU A 123 -17.09 5.77 -5.31
CA GLU A 123 -16.66 6.23 -6.64
C GLU A 123 -17.17 7.63 -7.02
N LYS A 124 -18.33 8.04 -6.50
CA LYS A 124 -18.95 9.32 -6.84
C LYS A 124 -19.41 10.03 -5.59
N ARG A 125 -18.50 10.80 -4.98
CA ARG A 125 -18.76 11.60 -3.76
C ARG A 125 -20.02 12.49 -3.85
N TYR A 126 -20.39 12.94 -5.05
CA TYR A 126 -21.61 13.73 -5.29
C TYR A 126 -22.90 12.92 -5.32
N HIS A 127 -22.83 11.59 -5.40
CA HIS A 127 -24.02 10.72 -5.36
C HIS A 127 -24.73 10.82 -4.00
N VAL A 128 -23.98 10.87 -2.90
CA VAL A 128 -24.51 11.06 -1.54
C VAL A 128 -25.30 12.37 -1.44
N LEU A 129 -24.80 13.46 -2.02
CA LEU A 129 -25.49 14.74 -2.02
C LEU A 129 -26.82 14.67 -2.78
N ARG A 130 -26.87 13.94 -3.91
CA ARG A 130 -28.11 13.79 -4.70
C ARG A 130 -29.15 12.95 -3.97
N ILE A 131 -28.74 11.83 -3.36
CA ILE A 131 -29.61 10.96 -2.57
C ILE A 131 -30.10 11.68 -1.32
N GLY A 132 -29.19 12.38 -0.62
CA GLY A 132 -29.52 13.19 0.54
C GLY A 132 -30.48 14.33 0.22
N ALA A 133 -30.26 15.07 -0.88
CA ALA A 133 -31.19 16.10 -1.33
C ALA A 133 -32.57 15.53 -1.67
N LEU A 134 -32.64 14.35 -2.30
CA LEU A 134 -33.90 13.66 -2.58
C LEU A 134 -34.59 13.23 -1.28
N ALA A 135 -33.86 12.69 -0.30
CA ALA A 135 -34.39 12.32 1.00
C ALA A 135 -34.93 13.52 1.77
N THR A 136 -34.17 14.62 1.83
CA THR A 136 -34.63 15.90 2.40
C THR A 136 -35.90 16.38 1.70
N LEU A 137 -35.95 16.32 0.37
CA LEU A 137 -37.13 16.72 -0.39
C LEU A 137 -38.36 15.87 -0.04
N MET A 138 -38.22 14.54 0.07
CA MET A 138 -39.32 13.65 0.45
C MET A 138 -39.79 13.90 1.89
N VAL A 139 -38.87 14.13 2.82
CA VAL A 139 -39.19 14.48 4.21
C VAL A 139 -39.89 15.83 4.31
N SER A 140 -39.42 16.85 3.59
CA SER A 140 -40.09 18.16 3.53
C SER A 140 -41.45 18.10 2.84
N ALA A 141 -41.56 17.34 1.74
CA ALA A 141 -42.81 17.16 1.03
C ALA A 141 -43.87 16.49 1.91
N ALA A 142 -43.49 15.53 2.76
CA ALA A 142 -44.35 14.93 3.76
C ALA A 142 -44.92 15.96 4.75
N GLN A 143 -44.09 16.88 5.25
CA GLN A 143 -44.55 17.94 6.17
C GLN A 143 -45.51 18.91 5.47
N VAL A 144 -45.21 19.29 4.23
CA VAL A 144 -46.07 20.16 3.42
C VAL A 144 -47.39 19.48 3.09
N ALA A 145 -47.39 18.19 2.78
CA ALA A 145 -48.60 17.42 2.54
C ALA A 145 -49.48 17.34 3.81
N ALA A 146 -48.88 17.12 4.98
CA ALA A 146 -49.60 17.14 6.25
C ALA A 146 -50.27 18.50 6.52
N TYR A 147 -49.58 19.60 6.21
CA TYR A 147 -50.15 20.95 6.29
C TYR A 147 -51.41 21.10 5.44
N PHE A 148 -51.36 20.69 4.16
CA PHE A 148 -52.51 20.77 3.26
C PHE A 148 -53.67 19.85 3.67
N LEU A 149 -53.39 18.77 4.39
CA LEU A 149 -54.39 17.86 4.94
C LEU A 149 -55.12 18.45 6.17
N GLY A 150 -54.65 19.60 6.69
CA GLY A 150 -55.25 20.28 7.83
C GLY A 150 -54.58 19.99 9.18
N VAL A 151 -53.37 19.42 9.19
CA VAL A 151 -52.57 19.26 10.42
C VAL A 151 -52.11 20.62 10.91
N GLN A 152 -52.41 20.95 12.17
CA GLN A 152 -52.01 22.22 12.78
C GLN A 152 -50.63 22.08 13.42
N PHE A 153 -49.67 22.89 12.99
CA PHE A 153 -48.34 22.89 13.59
C PHE A 153 -48.29 23.87 14.75
N THR A 154 -48.12 23.35 15.98
CA THR A 154 -48.03 24.15 17.20
C THR A 154 -46.65 24.01 17.84
N THR A 155 -46.30 25.00 18.66
CA THR A 155 -45.08 25.02 19.49
C THR A 155 -45.43 24.90 20.97
N GLU A 156 -46.71 25.05 21.33
CA GLU A 156 -47.19 24.97 22.71
C GLU A 156 -47.41 23.52 23.12
N GLU A 157 -46.84 23.13 24.27
CA GLU A 157 -46.81 21.74 24.74
C GLU A 157 -48.21 21.20 25.08
N ILE A 158 -49.10 22.06 25.56
CA ILE A 158 -50.49 21.75 25.92
C ILE A 158 -51.31 21.36 24.67
N ASP A 159 -51.02 21.99 23.54
CA ASP A 159 -51.73 21.74 22.30
C ASP A 159 -51.24 20.47 21.59
N LEU A 160 -50.03 19.98 21.86
CA LEU A 160 -49.48 18.77 21.22
C LEU A 160 -50.23 17.48 21.55
N GLU A 161 -50.92 17.44 22.69
CA GLU A 161 -51.79 16.33 23.08
C GLU A 161 -53.15 16.36 22.38
N SER A 162 -53.47 17.46 21.69
CA SER A 162 -54.74 17.61 20.99
C SER A 162 -54.76 16.82 19.65
N PRO A 163 -55.89 16.18 19.29
CA PRO A 163 -55.94 15.40 18.05
C PRO A 163 -55.83 16.30 16.81
N GLY A 164 -54.81 16.09 15.98
CA GLY A 164 -54.60 16.83 14.73
C GLY A 164 -53.53 17.91 14.80
N THR A 165 -52.82 18.05 15.93
CA THR A 165 -51.66 18.92 16.06
C THR A 165 -50.35 18.16 15.94
N ALA A 166 -49.36 18.75 15.28
CA ALA A 166 -47.99 18.23 15.20
C ALA A 166 -46.98 19.29 15.64
N SER A 167 -45.81 18.85 16.10
CA SER A 167 -44.75 19.76 16.54
C SER A 167 -44.13 20.52 15.37
N LEU A 168 -44.20 21.85 15.41
CA LEU A 168 -43.52 22.71 14.43
C LEU A 168 -41.99 22.52 14.50
N ASN A 169 -41.44 22.44 15.72
CA ASN A 169 -40.01 22.24 15.95
C ASN A 169 -39.52 20.94 15.30
N MET A 170 -40.30 19.86 15.38
CA MET A 170 -39.90 18.60 14.76
C MET A 170 -40.00 18.65 13.24
N SER A 171 -41.00 19.34 12.72
CA SER A 171 -41.25 19.48 11.28
C SER A 171 -40.14 20.28 10.58
N VAL A 172 -39.56 21.26 11.27
CA VAL A 172 -38.40 22.04 10.77
C VAL A 172 -37.08 21.32 11.03
N SER A 173 -36.91 20.69 12.19
CA SER A 173 -35.63 20.04 12.55
C SER A 173 -35.35 18.78 11.73
N MET A 174 -36.37 18.02 11.29
CA MET A 174 -36.17 16.81 10.49
C MET A 174 -35.50 17.08 9.12
N PRO A 175 -35.99 18.02 8.28
CA PRO A 175 -35.26 18.42 7.07
C PRO A 175 -33.83 18.88 7.34
N LEU A 176 -33.61 19.70 8.38
CA LEU A 176 -32.28 20.17 8.78
C LEU A 176 -31.36 19.03 9.22
N TYR A 177 -31.90 18.03 9.92
CA TYR A 177 -31.20 16.80 10.28
C TYR A 177 -30.71 16.07 9.02
N PHE A 178 -31.56 15.90 8.00
CA PHE A 178 -31.15 15.24 6.75
C PHE A 178 -30.14 16.04 5.94
N ILE A 179 -30.24 17.37 5.92
CA ILE A 179 -29.23 18.24 5.30
C ILE A 179 -27.88 18.04 6.01
N THR A 180 -27.88 18.05 7.34
CA THR A 180 -26.67 17.88 8.16
C THR A 180 -26.08 16.48 7.99
N LEU A 181 -26.91 15.44 8.08
CA LEU A 181 -26.51 14.05 7.86
C LEU A 181 -25.87 13.87 6.48
N THR A 182 -26.49 14.45 5.45
CA THR A 182 -25.97 14.41 4.08
C THR A 182 -24.61 15.09 3.96
N ALA A 183 -24.44 16.26 4.59
CA ALA A 183 -23.17 16.98 4.60
C ALA A 183 -22.06 16.18 5.32
N VAL A 184 -22.38 15.59 6.47
CA VAL A 184 -21.47 14.72 7.23
C VAL A 184 -21.08 13.50 6.41
N MET A 185 -22.04 12.78 5.85
CA MET A 185 -21.77 11.59 5.02
C MET A 185 -20.94 11.94 3.79
N HIS A 186 -21.23 13.06 3.12
CA HIS A 186 -20.43 13.53 1.99
C HIS A 186 -18.98 13.85 2.36
N ARG A 187 -18.73 14.37 3.57
CA ARG A 187 -17.37 14.60 4.09
C ARG A 187 -16.69 13.29 4.44
N LEU A 188 -17.37 12.37 5.12
CA LEU A 188 -16.86 11.05 5.48
C LEU A 188 -16.46 10.24 4.24
N THR A 189 -17.32 10.19 3.21
CA THR A 189 -16.99 9.57 1.91
C THR A 189 -15.72 10.18 1.31
N GLY A 190 -15.54 11.50 1.42
CA GLY A 190 -14.34 12.17 0.94
C GLY A 190 -13.06 11.75 1.69
N VAL A 191 -13.14 11.64 3.02
CA VAL A 191 -12.02 11.18 3.87
C VAL A 191 -11.66 9.74 3.54
N VAL A 192 -12.65 8.83 3.49
CA VAL A 192 -12.42 7.42 3.15
C VAL A 192 -11.80 7.28 1.76
N TYR A 193 -12.26 8.07 0.79
CA TYR A 193 -11.67 8.08 -0.55
C TYR A 193 -10.21 8.55 -0.54
N SER A 194 -9.88 9.60 0.24
CA SER A 194 -8.49 10.05 0.38
C SER A 194 -7.58 9.02 1.04
N LEU A 195 -8.07 8.32 2.07
CA LEU A 195 -7.33 7.24 2.74
C LEU A 195 -7.07 6.06 1.81
N LEU A 196 -8.05 5.69 0.99
CA LEU A 196 -7.88 4.62 0.00
C LEU A 196 -6.85 4.99 -1.07
N ASN A 197 -6.86 6.22 -1.55
CA ASN A 197 -5.87 6.69 -2.52
C ASN A 197 -4.47 6.74 -1.91
N GLU A 198 -4.33 7.22 -0.68
CA GLU A 198 -3.02 7.27 -0.02
C GLU A 198 -2.49 5.86 0.26
N SER A 199 -3.34 4.94 0.74
CA SER A 199 -2.97 3.53 0.93
C SER A 199 -2.53 2.86 -0.39
N GLN A 200 -3.19 3.18 -1.50
CA GLN A 200 -2.78 2.68 -2.81
C GLN A 200 -1.42 3.24 -3.24
N ARG A 201 -1.15 4.53 -3.02
CA ARG A 201 0.14 5.15 -3.29
C ARG A 201 1.26 4.58 -2.43
N GLU A 202 1.00 4.35 -1.15
CA GLU A 202 1.95 3.73 -0.23
C GLU A 202 2.27 2.29 -0.66
N LYS A 203 1.25 1.54 -1.09
CA LYS A 203 1.44 0.19 -1.64
C LYS A 203 2.32 0.21 -2.89
N ASP A 204 2.08 1.13 -3.82
CA ASP A 204 2.85 1.25 -5.05
C ASP A 204 4.31 1.68 -4.75
N ALA A 205 4.50 2.58 -3.78
CA ALA A 205 5.83 2.96 -3.29
C ALA A 205 6.56 1.81 -2.60
N ALA A 206 5.85 0.97 -1.84
CA ALA A 206 6.43 -0.22 -1.21
C ALA A 206 6.88 -1.26 -2.24
N HIS A 207 6.11 -1.45 -3.32
CA HIS A 207 6.54 -2.30 -4.44
C HIS A 207 7.80 -1.75 -5.12
N ALA A 208 7.85 -0.45 -5.42
CA ALA A 208 9.04 0.17 -6.01
C ALA A 208 10.29 0.04 -5.10
N ARG A 209 10.12 0.18 -3.77
CA ARG A 209 11.22 -0.05 -2.81
C ARG A 209 11.68 -1.51 -2.77
N LYS A 210 10.76 -2.46 -2.93
CA LYS A 210 11.09 -3.88 -3.01
C LYS A 210 11.97 -4.15 -4.23
N ASP A 211 11.61 -3.62 -5.38
CA ASP A 211 12.37 -3.80 -6.62
C ASP A 211 13.78 -3.18 -6.50
N GLN A 212 13.90 -2.00 -5.87
CA GLN A 212 15.20 -1.38 -5.58
C GLN A 212 16.07 -2.21 -4.63
N LEU A 213 15.45 -2.87 -3.63
CA LEU A 213 16.17 -3.76 -2.71
C LEU A 213 16.64 -5.05 -3.39
N GLU A 214 15.85 -5.60 -4.32
CA GLU A 214 16.25 -6.75 -5.14
C GLU A 214 17.45 -6.38 -6.02
N GLU A 215 17.42 -5.23 -6.69
CA GLU A 215 18.55 -4.74 -7.49
C GLU A 215 19.81 -4.49 -6.64
N ALA A 216 19.64 -3.86 -5.47
CA ALA A 216 20.75 -3.63 -4.55
C ALA A 216 21.38 -4.94 -4.06
N ARG A 217 20.55 -5.96 -3.79
CA ARG A 217 21.01 -7.29 -3.42
C ARG A 217 21.81 -7.96 -4.54
N GLU A 218 21.34 -7.90 -5.79
CA GLU A 218 22.07 -8.44 -6.94
C GLU A 218 23.44 -7.77 -7.10
N ARG A 219 23.52 -6.44 -6.94
CA ARG A 219 24.79 -5.70 -6.97
C ARG A 219 25.72 -6.10 -5.84
N MET A 220 25.20 -6.32 -4.63
CA MET A 220 25.98 -6.82 -3.50
C MET A 220 26.54 -8.22 -3.77
N ASP A 221 25.73 -9.12 -4.31
CA ASP A 221 26.16 -10.48 -4.67
C ASP A 221 27.25 -10.46 -5.76
N ALA A 222 27.09 -9.62 -6.79
CA ALA A 222 28.11 -9.42 -7.83
C ALA A 222 29.42 -8.85 -7.24
N THR A 223 29.32 -7.85 -6.35
CA THR A 223 30.48 -7.26 -5.68
C THR A 223 31.18 -8.28 -4.79
N ALA A 224 30.43 -9.08 -4.02
CA ALA A 224 30.98 -10.14 -3.19
C ALA A 224 31.68 -11.22 -4.03
N SER A 225 31.14 -11.56 -5.19
CA SER A 225 31.79 -12.46 -6.15
C SER A 225 33.10 -11.88 -6.69
N ALA A 226 33.13 -10.59 -7.04
CA ALA A 226 34.34 -9.92 -7.49
C ALA A 226 35.41 -9.88 -6.40
N ILE A 227 35.04 -9.60 -5.14
CA ILE A 227 35.95 -9.65 -3.99
C ILE A 227 36.54 -11.04 -3.81
N ARG A 228 35.72 -12.11 -3.89
CA ARG A 228 36.22 -13.49 -3.80
C ARG A 228 37.23 -13.79 -4.92
N GLY A 229 36.95 -13.35 -6.15
CA GLY A 229 37.87 -13.48 -7.27
C GLY A 229 39.19 -12.74 -7.04
N ALA A 230 39.14 -11.50 -6.54
CA ALA A 230 40.33 -10.71 -6.25
C ALA A 230 41.18 -11.33 -5.12
N VAL A 231 40.54 -11.83 -4.05
CA VAL A 231 41.24 -12.54 -2.96
C VAL A 231 41.92 -13.81 -3.47
N SER A 232 41.23 -14.60 -4.31
CA SER A 232 41.82 -15.79 -4.93
C SER A 232 43.02 -15.43 -5.81
N GLY A 233 42.91 -14.36 -6.61
CA GLY A 233 44.00 -13.86 -7.45
C GLY A 233 45.20 -13.39 -6.62
N MET A 234 44.95 -12.69 -5.52
CA MET A 234 46.00 -12.29 -4.58
C MET A 234 46.72 -13.51 -3.99
N GLY A 235 45.97 -14.58 -3.65
CA GLY A 235 46.56 -15.85 -3.20
C GLY A 235 47.56 -16.41 -4.20
N SER A 236 47.16 -16.53 -5.48
CA SER A 236 48.06 -17.01 -6.55
C SER A 236 49.26 -16.09 -6.79
N PHE A 237 49.07 -14.78 -6.66
CA PHE A 237 50.17 -13.81 -6.78
C PHE A 237 51.20 -13.99 -5.66
N VAL A 238 50.74 -14.16 -4.41
CA VAL A 238 51.63 -14.38 -3.26
C VAL A 238 52.40 -15.70 -3.41
N GLU A 239 51.75 -16.76 -3.89
CA GLU A 239 52.41 -18.05 -4.17
C GLU A 239 53.50 -17.89 -5.24
N SER A 240 53.18 -17.27 -6.38
CA SER A 240 54.16 -16.99 -7.45
C SER A 240 55.31 -16.08 -6.98
N PHE A 241 55.01 -15.08 -6.15
CA PHE A 241 56.01 -14.19 -5.56
C PHE A 241 56.95 -14.95 -4.61
N ASN A 242 56.42 -15.90 -3.83
CA ASN A 242 57.22 -16.72 -2.94
C ASN A 242 58.14 -17.66 -3.71
N ASP A 243 57.65 -18.29 -4.78
CA ASP A 243 58.47 -19.15 -5.66
C ASP A 243 59.60 -18.36 -6.31
N GLU A 244 59.33 -17.16 -6.83
CA GLU A 244 60.34 -16.29 -7.43
C GLU A 244 61.36 -15.81 -6.39
N MET A 245 60.92 -15.43 -5.19
CA MET A 245 61.80 -15.07 -4.07
C MET A 245 62.72 -16.23 -3.68
N GLN A 246 62.19 -17.46 -3.67
CA GLN A 246 62.98 -18.65 -3.39
C GLN A 246 64.03 -18.91 -4.48
N GLY A 247 63.65 -18.72 -5.76
CA GLY A 247 64.59 -18.76 -6.89
C GLY A 247 65.70 -17.70 -6.79
N GLN A 248 65.35 -16.46 -6.43
CA GLN A 248 66.33 -15.39 -6.21
C GLN A 248 67.26 -15.69 -5.03
N ALA A 249 66.75 -16.25 -3.93
CA ALA A 249 67.56 -16.66 -2.79
C ALA A 249 68.59 -17.73 -3.19
N SER A 250 68.17 -18.73 -3.98
CA SER A 250 69.10 -19.74 -4.52
C SER A 250 70.15 -19.13 -5.45
N ALA A 251 69.77 -18.20 -6.34
CA ALA A 251 70.74 -17.48 -7.16
C ALA A 251 71.73 -16.67 -6.30
N PHE A 252 71.27 -16.09 -5.19
CA PHE A 252 72.13 -15.36 -4.26
C PHE A 252 73.11 -16.29 -3.51
N GLU A 253 72.67 -17.49 -3.13
CA GLU A 253 73.55 -18.53 -2.58
C GLU A 253 74.60 -18.95 -3.61
N GLU A 254 74.22 -19.15 -4.87
CA GLU A 254 75.14 -19.50 -5.95
C GLU A 254 76.16 -18.39 -6.23
N ILE A 255 75.73 -17.12 -6.27
CA ILE A 255 76.63 -15.96 -6.38
C ILE A 255 77.59 -15.92 -5.19
N SER A 256 77.10 -16.15 -3.98
CA SER A 256 77.93 -16.14 -2.77
C SER A 256 78.98 -17.26 -2.80
N ALA A 257 78.60 -18.48 -3.20
CA ALA A 257 79.52 -19.59 -3.37
C ALA A 257 80.57 -19.30 -4.47
N THR A 258 80.16 -18.72 -5.58
CA THR A 258 81.07 -18.35 -6.67
C THR A 258 82.03 -17.24 -6.24
N MET A 259 81.56 -16.28 -5.44
CA MET A 259 82.41 -15.24 -4.84
C MET A 259 83.43 -15.83 -3.87
N GLU A 260 83.04 -16.82 -3.07
CA GLU A 260 83.94 -17.50 -2.15
C GLU A 260 85.01 -18.31 -2.90
N GLU A 261 84.61 -19.02 -3.97
CA GLU A 261 85.53 -19.73 -4.86
C GLU A 261 86.48 -18.77 -5.60
N LEU A 262 85.98 -17.64 -6.09
CA LEU A 262 86.78 -16.59 -6.73
C LEU A 262 87.79 -15.97 -5.76
N SER A 263 87.38 -15.72 -4.52
CA SER A 263 88.26 -15.21 -3.47
C SER A 263 89.38 -16.21 -3.18
N SER A 264 89.03 -17.49 -2.98
CA SER A 264 90.02 -18.56 -2.76
C SER A 264 90.97 -18.71 -3.95
N THR A 265 90.45 -18.66 -5.18
CA THR A 265 91.24 -18.73 -6.41
C THR A 265 92.18 -17.52 -6.54
N SER A 266 91.72 -16.33 -6.18
CA SER A 266 92.52 -15.10 -6.19
C SER A 266 93.66 -15.18 -5.16
N GLU A 267 93.38 -15.68 -3.95
CA GLU A 267 94.39 -15.88 -2.91
C GLU A 267 95.45 -16.88 -3.35
N LYS A 268 95.03 -18.02 -3.92
CA LYS A 268 95.94 -19.03 -4.48
C LYS A 268 96.77 -18.50 -5.65
N SER A 269 96.18 -17.64 -6.48
CA SER A 269 96.89 -16.98 -7.58
C SER A 269 97.92 -15.99 -7.07
N ALA A 270 97.60 -15.20 -6.04
CA ALA A 270 98.54 -14.31 -5.39
C ALA A 270 99.71 -15.07 -4.73
N GLU A 271 99.43 -16.22 -4.10
CA GLU A 271 100.44 -17.11 -3.56
C GLU A 271 101.38 -17.66 -4.65
N LEU A 272 100.82 -18.11 -5.78
CA LEU A 272 101.59 -18.57 -6.94
C LEU A 272 102.49 -17.46 -7.51
N VAL A 273 101.96 -16.25 -7.67
CA VAL A 273 102.74 -15.08 -8.14
C VAL A 273 103.86 -14.76 -7.15
N SER A 274 103.59 -14.75 -5.85
CA SER A 274 104.60 -14.57 -4.81
C SER A 274 105.72 -15.62 -4.88
N ASN A 275 105.34 -16.90 -5.05
CA ASN A 275 106.30 -17.99 -5.23
C ASN A 275 107.10 -17.88 -6.53
N GLN A 276 106.46 -17.46 -7.64
CA GLN A 276 107.17 -17.18 -8.89
C GLN A 276 108.16 -16.02 -8.71
N TYR A 277 107.77 -14.96 -8.02
CA TYR A 277 108.62 -13.82 -7.75
C TYR A 277 109.86 -14.22 -6.95
N ARG A 278 109.69 -15.02 -5.89
CA ARG A 278 110.82 -15.62 -5.14
C ARG A 278 111.72 -16.46 -6.02
N ARG A 279 111.15 -17.22 -6.94
CA ARG A 279 111.90 -18.08 -7.85
C ARG A 279 112.70 -17.26 -8.87
N ILE A 280 112.15 -16.16 -9.36
CA ILE A 280 112.84 -15.18 -10.22
C ILE A 280 113.97 -14.50 -9.44
N ASP A 281 113.74 -14.11 -8.19
CA ASP A 281 114.74 -13.50 -7.33
C ASP A 281 115.92 -14.46 -7.08
N ASN A 282 115.63 -15.72 -6.75
CA ASN A 282 116.64 -16.78 -6.64
C ASN A 282 117.39 -16.98 -7.98
N MET A 283 116.69 -17.04 -9.11
CA MET A 283 117.31 -17.12 -10.44
C MET A 283 118.21 -15.92 -10.76
N SER A 284 117.82 -14.72 -10.34
CA SER A 284 118.60 -13.49 -10.49
C SER A 284 119.87 -13.56 -9.64
N GLN A 285 119.77 -14.10 -8.42
CA GLN A 285 120.91 -14.34 -7.54
C GLN A 285 121.86 -15.41 -8.10
N ASP A 286 121.32 -16.48 -8.68
CA ASP A 286 122.08 -17.51 -9.39
C ASP A 286 122.79 -16.91 -10.62
N ASN A 287 122.11 -16.04 -11.39
CA ASN A 287 122.70 -15.32 -12.51
C ASN A 287 123.84 -14.38 -12.07
N LYS A 288 123.69 -13.64 -10.97
CA LYS A 288 124.78 -12.82 -10.41
C LYS A 288 125.95 -13.68 -9.95
N THR A 289 125.67 -14.87 -9.41
CA THR A 289 126.71 -15.83 -9.02
C THR A 289 127.44 -16.35 -10.25
N LEU A 290 126.73 -16.64 -11.34
CA LEU A 290 127.31 -17.00 -12.64
C LEU A 290 128.13 -15.86 -13.26
N GLU A 291 127.65 -14.62 -13.22
CA GLU A 291 128.42 -13.45 -13.66
C GLU A 291 129.70 -13.28 -12.85
N ARG A 292 129.65 -13.49 -11.53
CA ARG A 292 130.83 -13.46 -10.66
C ARG A 292 131.84 -14.56 -11.02
N LEU A 293 131.36 -15.79 -11.26
CA LEU A 293 132.21 -16.91 -11.70
C LEU A 293 132.80 -16.67 -13.09
N LEU A 294 132.05 -16.07 -14.02
CA LEU A 294 132.54 -15.67 -15.34
C LEU A 294 133.59 -14.55 -15.25
N GLY A 295 133.39 -13.58 -14.34
CA GLY A 295 134.38 -12.54 -14.05
C GLY A 295 135.69 -13.13 -13.50
N GLU A 296 135.60 -14.08 -12.56
CA GLU A 296 136.77 -14.78 -12.00
C GLU A 296 137.54 -15.60 -13.06
N VAL A 297 136.85 -16.17 -14.06
CA VAL A 297 137.49 -16.91 -15.16
C VAL A 297 138.12 -15.98 -16.20
N ASN A 298 137.57 -14.78 -16.41
CA ASN A 298 138.09 -13.83 -17.40
C ASN A 298 139.30 -13.01 -16.91
N GLU A 299 139.64 -13.12 -15.61
CA GLU A 299 140.83 -12.52 -14.98
C GLU A 299 142.00 -13.52 -14.75
N SER A 300 141.87 -14.78 -15.19
CA SER A 300 142.95 -15.79 -15.21
C SER A 300 143.40 -16.13 -16.64
#